data_AF-A0A930VH83-F1
#
_entry.id   AF-A0A930VH83-F1
#
_cell.length_a   1.000
_cell.length_b   1.000
_cell.length_c   1.000
_cell.angle_alpha   90.00
_cell.angle_beta   90.00
_cell.angle_gamma   90.00
#
_symmetry.space_group_name_H-M   'P 1'
#
loop_
_entity.id
_entity.type
_entity.pdbx_description
1 polymer ?
#
loop_
_entity_poly.entity_id
_entity_poly.type
_entity_poly.pdbx_seq_one_letter_code
_entity_poly.pdbx_strand_id
1 'polypeptide(L)'
;MSYDSSGDDTLQATTVDYGRLEADLPTRAAAYAAAQPFPHVVLDGVLVPEVFERAAAEFPDLRDERWNGYLHVNETKYSNTEPDTWGPTLNAVAREFCSPRFVRYLVELTGIEGLVPDWSMDGGGLHQTLRGGHLNVHADFSSHHTHENWARRVNILLYLNREWRDEWGGELELWDRDMTACQDKVTPAGNRMLVFSTSDDSFHGHPDGLTCPEDVARRSMALYYFTVEDHVVRRSTNYRARPQDGWRRWAIGADRVAVDLYDRAKRRFGVSDEKAQALLARLHRRPRWSRRSR
;
A
#
# COMPACT_ATOMS: atom_id res chain seq x y z
N MET A 1 14.48 -53.50 -5.66
CA MET A 1 14.51 -52.27 -4.83
C MET A 1 13.42 -51.37 -5.35
N SER A 2 12.30 -51.39 -4.65
CA SER A 2 11.10 -50.61 -4.89
C SER A 2 11.40 -49.14 -4.62
N TYR A 3 11.22 -48.29 -5.64
CA TYR A 3 11.05 -46.86 -5.43
C TYR A 3 9.63 -46.68 -4.90
N ASP A 4 9.53 -46.39 -3.60
CA ASP A 4 8.30 -45.96 -2.96
C ASP A 4 7.99 -44.54 -3.45
N SER A 5 6.99 -44.43 -4.33
CA SER A 5 6.36 -43.18 -4.72
C SER A 5 5.17 -42.94 -3.80
N SER A 6 5.45 -42.63 -2.53
CA SER A 6 4.53 -41.93 -1.64
C SER A 6 4.90 -40.45 -1.75
N GLY A 7 4.10 -39.61 -2.41
CA GLY A 7 2.75 -39.29 -1.99
C GLY A 7 2.80 -38.05 -1.11
N ASP A 8 3.21 -36.91 -1.68
CA ASP A 8 3.00 -35.59 -1.10
C ASP A 8 2.60 -34.61 -2.20
N ASP A 9 1.51 -34.95 -2.87
CA ASP A 9 0.69 -34.03 -3.65
C ASP A 9 -0.37 -33.45 -2.71
N THR A 10 0.08 -32.85 -1.59
CA THR A 10 -0.79 -32.01 -0.78
C THR A 10 -1.20 -30.84 -1.66
N LEU A 11 -2.43 -30.93 -2.18
CA LEU A 11 -3.27 -29.82 -2.64
C LEU A 11 -2.64 -28.49 -2.20
N GLN A 12 -1.99 -27.76 -3.11
CA GLN A 12 -1.58 -26.40 -2.83
C GLN A 12 -2.84 -25.66 -2.41
N ALA A 13 -3.00 -25.44 -1.11
CA ALA A 13 -4.17 -24.77 -0.57
C ALA A 13 -4.25 -23.42 -1.26
N THR A 14 -5.33 -23.17 -1.98
CA THR A 14 -5.52 -21.92 -2.73
C THR A 14 -5.37 -20.74 -1.79
N THR A 15 -4.41 -19.86 -2.06
CA THR A 15 -4.15 -18.66 -1.24
C THR A 15 -5.33 -17.69 -1.33
N VAL A 16 -5.81 -17.45 -2.56
CA VAL A 16 -6.89 -16.52 -2.90
C VAL A 16 -8.18 -17.29 -3.18
N ASP A 17 -9.31 -16.78 -2.71
CA ASP A 17 -10.65 -17.31 -3.02
C ASP A 17 -11.11 -16.81 -4.40
N TYR A 18 -10.53 -17.38 -5.45
CA TYR A 18 -10.87 -17.03 -6.82
C TYR A 18 -12.33 -17.33 -7.17
N GLY A 19 -12.94 -18.34 -6.55
CA GLY A 19 -14.36 -18.63 -6.76
C GLY A 19 -15.22 -17.43 -6.39
N ARG A 20 -14.93 -16.78 -5.26
CA ARG A 20 -15.59 -15.53 -4.86
C ARG A 20 -15.22 -14.34 -5.74
N LEU A 21 -13.94 -14.18 -6.10
CA LEU A 21 -13.51 -13.04 -6.90
C LEU A 21 -14.09 -13.08 -8.33
N GLU A 22 -14.16 -14.25 -8.94
CA GLU A 22 -14.55 -14.45 -10.33
C GLU A 22 -16.08 -14.59 -10.52
N ALA A 23 -16.85 -14.88 -9.45
CA ALA A 23 -18.28 -15.20 -9.53
C ALA A 23 -19.18 -14.16 -10.23
N ASP A 24 -18.79 -12.87 -10.22
CA ASP A 24 -19.54 -11.79 -10.90
C ASP A 24 -18.58 -10.72 -11.48
N LEU A 25 -17.48 -11.20 -12.06
CA LEU A 25 -16.42 -10.33 -12.57
C LEU A 25 -16.89 -9.32 -13.62
N PRO A 26 -17.75 -9.65 -14.61
CA PRO A 26 -18.21 -8.68 -15.60
C PRO A 26 -18.97 -7.50 -15.00
N THR A 27 -19.89 -7.76 -14.07
CA THR A 27 -20.65 -6.72 -13.35
C THR A 27 -19.71 -5.89 -12.49
N ARG A 28 -18.76 -6.54 -11.80
CA ARG A 28 -17.77 -5.87 -10.97
C ARG A 28 -16.82 -4.99 -11.78
N ALA A 29 -16.42 -5.42 -12.97
CA ALA A 29 -15.60 -4.64 -13.89
C ALA A 29 -16.34 -3.39 -14.38
N ALA A 30 -17.63 -3.51 -14.71
CA ALA A 30 -18.46 -2.36 -15.06
C ALA A 30 -18.61 -1.39 -13.88
N ALA A 31 -18.83 -1.89 -12.67
CA ALA A 31 -18.91 -1.09 -11.45
C ALA A 31 -17.58 -0.39 -11.14
N TYR A 32 -16.45 -1.11 -11.27
CA TYR A 32 -15.11 -0.57 -11.12
C TYR A 32 -14.87 0.61 -12.07
N ALA A 33 -15.16 0.43 -13.36
CA ALA A 33 -14.95 1.46 -14.37
C ALA A 33 -15.84 2.70 -14.15
N ALA A 34 -17.05 2.51 -13.63
CA ALA A 34 -18.00 3.59 -13.36
C ALA A 34 -17.79 4.28 -12.00
N ALA A 35 -16.98 3.69 -11.12
CA ALA A 35 -16.79 4.17 -9.75
C ALA A 35 -16.24 5.61 -9.72
N GLN A 36 -16.69 6.37 -8.72
CA GLN A 36 -16.27 7.75 -8.46
C GLN A 36 -15.61 7.81 -7.10
N PRO A 37 -14.54 8.59 -6.89
CA PRO A 37 -14.06 9.68 -7.77
C PRO A 37 -13.13 9.23 -8.91
N PHE A 38 -12.69 7.98 -8.89
CA PHE A 38 -11.91 7.34 -9.95
C PHE A 38 -12.18 5.82 -9.92
N PRO A 39 -11.79 5.06 -10.96
CA PRO A 39 -12.07 3.63 -11.01
C PRO A 39 -11.48 2.88 -9.82
N HIS A 40 -12.34 2.25 -9.03
CA HIS A 40 -11.95 1.50 -7.84
C HIS A 40 -13.02 0.47 -7.46
N VAL A 41 -12.63 -0.53 -6.65
CA VAL A 41 -13.54 -1.51 -6.06
C VAL A 41 -13.02 -2.00 -4.71
N VAL A 42 -13.94 -2.27 -3.80
CA VAL A 42 -13.67 -2.93 -2.53
C VAL A 42 -14.05 -4.42 -2.64
N LEU A 43 -13.12 -5.29 -2.28
CA LEU A 43 -13.26 -6.75 -2.32
C LEU A 43 -13.13 -7.29 -0.89
N ASP A 44 -14.15 -7.98 -0.40
CA ASP A 44 -14.12 -8.61 0.92
C ASP A 44 -13.86 -10.11 0.83
N GLY A 45 -13.03 -10.61 1.75
CA GLY A 45 -12.69 -12.03 1.84
C GLY A 45 -11.88 -12.51 0.64
N VAL A 46 -10.83 -11.77 0.28
CA VAL A 46 -9.97 -12.08 -0.88
C VAL A 46 -9.16 -13.35 -0.66
N LEU A 47 -8.60 -13.51 0.53
CA LEU A 47 -7.86 -14.70 0.91
C LEU A 47 -8.81 -15.75 1.47
N VAL A 48 -8.46 -17.02 1.26
CA VAL A 48 -9.08 -18.13 2.00
C VAL A 48 -8.95 -17.87 3.50
N PRO A 49 -10.00 -18.06 4.33
CA PRO A 49 -10.02 -17.61 5.72
C PRO A 49 -8.80 -18.07 6.55
N GLU A 50 -8.37 -19.32 6.40
CA GLU A 50 -7.22 -19.86 7.12
C GLU A 50 -5.89 -19.24 6.67
N VAL A 51 -5.80 -18.80 5.41
CA VAL A 51 -4.63 -18.08 4.87
C VAL A 51 -4.59 -16.68 5.43
N PHE A 52 -5.73 -15.98 5.50
CA PHE A 52 -5.82 -14.68 6.14
C PHE A 52 -5.39 -14.73 7.61
N GLU A 53 -5.91 -15.68 8.38
CA GLU A 53 -5.59 -15.79 9.81
C GLU A 53 -4.09 -16.03 10.06
N ARG A 54 -3.45 -16.85 9.21
CA ARG A 54 -2.00 -17.08 9.24
C ARG A 54 -1.22 -15.83 8.81
N ALA A 55 -1.59 -15.19 7.70
CA ALA A 55 -0.94 -13.97 7.23
C ALA A 55 -1.02 -12.84 8.26
N ALA A 56 -2.17 -12.67 8.91
CA ALA A 56 -2.34 -11.68 9.97
C ALA A 56 -1.53 -12.02 11.24
N ALA A 57 -1.35 -13.31 11.57
CA ALA A 57 -0.47 -13.75 12.66
C ALA A 57 1.02 -13.53 12.36
N GLU A 58 1.43 -13.75 11.12
CA GLU A 58 2.80 -13.59 10.64
C GLU A 58 3.20 -12.12 10.45
N PHE A 59 2.25 -11.19 10.49
CA PHE A 59 2.53 -9.78 10.27
C PHE A 59 3.55 -9.28 11.32
N PRO A 60 4.65 -8.62 10.89
CA PRO A 60 5.75 -8.29 11.80
C PRO A 60 5.31 -7.47 13.01
N ASP A 61 6.02 -7.63 14.13
CA ASP A 61 5.80 -6.85 15.35
C ASP A 61 5.92 -5.34 15.07
N LEU A 62 5.21 -4.52 15.84
CA LEU A 62 5.22 -3.07 15.68
C LEU A 62 6.63 -2.46 15.71
N ARG A 63 7.55 -3.09 16.47
CA ARG A 63 8.93 -2.64 16.68
C ARG A 63 9.97 -3.46 15.94
N ASP A 64 9.59 -4.27 14.95
CA ASP A 64 10.55 -5.00 14.12
C ASP A 64 11.58 -4.04 13.50
N GLU A 65 12.86 -4.42 13.54
CA GLU A 65 13.97 -3.58 13.08
C GLU A 65 13.97 -3.37 11.55
N ARG A 66 13.23 -4.21 10.82
CA ARG A 66 13.08 -4.14 9.35
C ARG A 66 12.08 -3.06 8.90
N TRP A 67 11.43 -2.37 9.84
CA TRP A 67 10.54 -1.27 9.51
C TRP A 67 11.31 -0.02 9.11
N ASN A 68 11.13 0.40 7.86
CA ASN A 68 11.62 1.66 7.33
C ASN A 68 10.58 2.76 7.60
N GLY A 69 10.96 3.77 8.39
CA GLY A 69 10.07 4.87 8.77
C GLY A 69 10.04 5.98 7.73
N TYR A 70 8.83 6.39 7.34
CA TYR A 70 8.54 7.60 6.58
C TYR A 70 7.88 8.58 7.54
N LEU A 71 8.71 9.48 8.08
CA LEU A 71 8.34 10.36 9.19
C LEU A 71 8.58 11.82 8.80
N HIS A 72 7.58 12.44 8.19
CA HIS A 72 7.59 13.85 7.83
C HIS A 72 6.17 14.44 7.88
N VAL A 73 5.96 15.65 7.36
CA VAL A 73 4.67 16.35 7.51
C VAL A 73 3.54 15.58 6.84
N ASN A 74 3.83 14.98 5.68
CA ASN A 74 2.82 14.32 4.87
C ASN A 74 2.55 12.86 5.23
N GLU A 75 3.46 12.21 5.96
CA GLU A 75 3.22 10.84 6.41
C GLU A 75 3.97 10.50 7.69
N THR A 76 3.34 9.65 8.48
CA THR A 76 3.91 8.99 9.64
C THR A 76 3.51 7.52 9.57
N LYS A 77 4.26 6.78 8.74
CA LYS A 77 4.03 5.36 8.46
C LYS A 77 5.35 4.59 8.36
N TYR A 78 5.26 3.28 8.38
CA TYR A 78 6.40 2.39 8.22
C TYR A 78 6.15 1.39 7.11
N SER A 79 7.20 1.03 6.37
CA SER A 79 7.15 -0.03 5.35
C SER A 79 8.24 -1.08 5.54
N ASN A 80 7.99 -2.28 5.04
CA ASN A 80 8.99 -3.28 4.76
C ASN A 80 8.78 -3.71 3.29
N THR A 81 9.76 -3.43 2.45
CA THR A 81 9.76 -3.68 1.00
C THR A 81 10.59 -4.89 0.62
N GLU A 82 11.02 -5.71 1.58
CA GLU A 82 11.88 -6.88 1.36
C GLU A 82 11.08 -8.17 1.53
N PRO A 83 10.39 -8.66 0.48
CA PRO A 83 9.45 -9.79 0.59
C PRO A 83 10.10 -11.08 1.10
N ASP A 84 11.39 -11.28 0.87
CA ASP A 84 12.14 -12.44 1.35
C ASP A 84 12.34 -12.46 2.87
N THR A 85 12.08 -11.34 3.55
CA THR A 85 12.12 -11.25 5.02
C THR A 85 10.78 -11.55 5.68
N TRP A 86 9.69 -11.66 4.92
CA TRP A 86 8.35 -11.83 5.45
C TRP A 86 8.09 -13.28 5.85
N GLY A 87 7.07 -13.49 6.69
CA GLY A 87 6.57 -14.82 7.01
C GLY A 87 6.16 -15.60 5.74
N PRO A 88 6.22 -16.94 5.78
CA PRO A 88 6.01 -17.78 4.60
C PRO A 88 4.61 -17.61 3.98
N THR A 89 3.57 -17.39 4.79
CA THR A 89 2.22 -17.13 4.30
C THR A 89 2.13 -15.75 3.65
N LEU A 90 2.72 -14.72 4.26
CA LEU A 90 2.76 -13.36 3.68
C LEU A 90 3.51 -13.34 2.34
N ASN A 91 4.65 -14.02 2.26
CA ASN A 91 5.41 -14.16 1.02
C ASN A 91 4.59 -14.91 -0.05
N ALA A 92 3.94 -16.02 0.31
CA ALA A 92 3.08 -16.77 -0.60
C ALA A 92 1.88 -15.95 -1.11
N VAL A 93 1.27 -15.12 -0.25
CA VAL A 93 0.20 -14.19 -0.64
C VAL A 93 0.71 -13.18 -1.67
N ALA A 94 1.86 -12.55 -1.41
CA ALA A 94 2.44 -11.61 -2.36
C ALA A 94 2.80 -12.29 -3.68
N ARG A 95 3.35 -13.52 -3.65
CA ARG A 95 3.65 -14.29 -4.87
C ARG A 95 2.39 -14.61 -5.66
N GLU A 96 1.29 -14.94 -4.98
CA GLU A 96 0.01 -15.17 -5.64
C GLU A 96 -0.50 -13.89 -6.32
N PHE A 97 -0.36 -12.73 -5.69
CA PHE A 97 -0.72 -11.45 -6.29
C PHE A 97 0.17 -11.07 -7.49
N CYS A 98 1.39 -11.60 -7.59
CA CYS A 98 2.22 -11.50 -8.79
C CYS A 98 2.00 -12.65 -9.79
N SER A 99 1.11 -13.60 -9.50
CA SER A 99 0.91 -14.76 -10.36
C SER A 99 0.21 -14.38 -11.68
N PRO A 100 0.45 -15.13 -12.77
CA PRO A 100 -0.27 -14.91 -14.04
C PRO A 100 -1.79 -15.00 -13.89
N ARG A 101 -2.30 -15.79 -12.94
CA ARG A 101 -3.74 -15.91 -12.69
C ARG A 101 -4.30 -14.62 -12.07
N PHE A 102 -3.65 -14.10 -11.04
CA PHE A 102 -4.11 -12.87 -10.40
C PHE A 102 -3.96 -11.65 -11.32
N VAL A 103 -2.85 -11.57 -12.06
CA VAL A 103 -2.66 -10.52 -13.07
C VAL A 103 -3.77 -10.57 -14.12
N ARG A 104 -4.15 -11.76 -14.61
CA ARG A 104 -5.28 -11.89 -15.55
C ARG A 104 -6.60 -11.41 -14.93
N TYR A 105 -6.87 -11.77 -13.67
CA TYR A 105 -8.03 -11.26 -12.95
C TYR A 105 -8.04 -9.73 -12.90
N LEU A 106 -6.90 -9.08 -12.62
CA LEU A 106 -6.81 -7.62 -12.63
C LEU A 106 -7.01 -7.02 -14.02
N VAL A 107 -6.47 -7.64 -15.07
CA VAL A 107 -6.70 -7.19 -16.46
C VAL A 107 -8.20 -7.23 -16.78
N GLU A 108 -8.89 -8.32 -16.46
CA GLU A 108 -10.34 -8.46 -16.67
C GLU A 108 -11.17 -7.50 -15.81
N LEU A 109 -10.78 -7.29 -14.56
CA LEU A 109 -11.46 -6.36 -13.64
C LEU A 109 -11.31 -4.90 -14.07
N THR A 110 -10.10 -4.50 -14.46
CA THR A 110 -9.75 -3.09 -14.68
C THR A 110 -9.86 -2.66 -16.14
N GLY A 111 -9.84 -3.61 -17.07
CA GLY A 111 -9.74 -3.35 -18.52
C GLY A 111 -8.37 -2.85 -18.97
N ILE A 112 -7.35 -2.89 -18.11
CA ILE A 112 -5.99 -2.43 -18.43
C ILE A 112 -5.15 -3.64 -18.85
N GLU A 113 -4.78 -3.69 -20.13
CA GLU A 113 -3.93 -4.75 -20.67
C GLU A 113 -2.44 -4.56 -20.33
N GLY A 114 -1.67 -5.64 -20.42
CA GLY A 114 -0.21 -5.58 -20.31
C GLY A 114 0.31 -5.25 -18.91
N LEU A 115 -0.48 -5.53 -17.86
CA LEU A 115 -0.06 -5.31 -16.48
C LEU A 115 1.15 -6.18 -16.12
N VAL A 116 2.17 -5.53 -15.56
CA VAL A 116 3.40 -6.12 -15.04
C VAL A 116 3.38 -5.94 -13.52
N PRO A 117 3.32 -7.02 -12.73
CA PRO A 117 3.40 -6.92 -11.27
C PRO A 117 4.83 -6.55 -10.84
N ASP A 118 4.95 -5.72 -9.81
CA ASP A 118 6.25 -5.37 -9.23
C ASP A 118 6.60 -6.24 -8.00
N TRP A 119 7.56 -7.14 -8.16
CA TRP A 119 8.11 -7.94 -7.05
C TRP A 119 9.19 -7.19 -6.24
N SER A 120 9.72 -6.08 -6.75
CA SER A 120 10.70 -5.27 -6.05
C SER A 120 10.09 -4.40 -4.94
N MET A 121 8.75 -4.35 -4.88
CA MET A 121 7.97 -3.62 -3.87
C MET A 121 8.32 -2.13 -3.84
N ASP A 122 8.57 -1.52 -5.00
CA ASP A 122 8.89 -0.11 -5.15
C ASP A 122 7.73 0.77 -4.67
N GLY A 123 7.89 1.36 -3.49
CA GLY A 123 6.84 2.07 -2.75
C GLY A 123 5.71 1.18 -2.20
N GLY A 124 5.74 -0.12 -2.47
CA GLY A 124 4.76 -1.11 -2.03
C GLY A 124 5.19 -1.81 -0.74
N GLY A 125 4.89 -3.11 -0.63
CA GLY A 125 5.32 -3.97 0.48
C GLY A 125 4.32 -4.05 1.63
N LEU A 126 4.80 -4.52 2.79
CA LEU A 126 4.02 -4.46 4.03
C LEU A 126 4.07 -3.04 4.57
N HIS A 127 2.94 -2.49 4.99
CA HIS A 127 2.84 -1.17 5.61
C HIS A 127 2.18 -1.27 6.98
N GLN A 128 2.65 -0.45 7.91
CA GLN A 128 1.93 -0.19 9.16
C GLN A 128 1.87 1.30 9.49
N THR A 129 0.76 1.73 10.06
CA THR A 129 0.60 3.06 10.68
C THR A 129 0.19 2.87 12.13
N LEU A 130 0.96 3.48 13.03
CA LEU A 130 0.73 3.41 14.48
C LEU A 130 -0.26 4.49 14.93
N ARG A 131 -0.72 4.42 16.19
CA ARG A 131 -1.47 5.50 16.85
C ARG A 131 -0.85 6.87 16.57
N GLY A 132 -1.69 7.82 16.17
CA GLY A 132 -1.31 9.19 15.82
C GLY A 132 -0.66 9.36 14.44
N GLY A 133 -0.31 8.25 13.76
CA GLY A 133 0.21 8.28 12.39
C GLY A 133 -0.88 8.52 11.36
N HIS A 134 -0.47 9.00 10.19
CA HIS A 134 -1.36 9.42 9.10
C HIS A 134 -0.63 9.32 7.75
N LEU A 135 -1.41 9.41 6.67
CA LEU A 135 -0.91 9.63 5.32
C LEU A 135 -1.82 10.67 4.65
N ASN A 136 -1.29 11.87 4.42
CA ASN A 136 -2.05 12.95 3.81
C ASN A 136 -2.56 12.56 2.42
N VAL A 137 -3.63 13.22 1.99
CA VAL A 137 -4.22 12.96 0.66
C VAL A 137 -3.18 13.21 -0.42
N HIS A 138 -3.03 12.28 -1.36
CA HIS A 138 -2.06 12.36 -2.44
C HIS A 138 -2.53 11.60 -3.67
N ALA A 139 -1.97 11.99 -4.82
CA ALA A 139 -1.87 11.09 -5.97
C ALA A 139 -0.46 10.48 -5.96
N ASP A 140 -0.38 9.21 -6.29
CA ASP A 140 0.85 8.43 -6.28
C ASP A 140 1.89 8.92 -7.30
N PHE A 141 3.14 8.49 -7.13
CA PHE A 141 4.15 8.61 -8.18
C PHE A 141 3.74 7.78 -9.40
N SER A 142 4.08 8.27 -10.60
CA SER A 142 3.55 7.71 -11.86
C SER A 142 4.44 6.66 -12.52
N SER A 143 5.72 6.52 -12.10
CA SER A 143 6.70 5.67 -12.77
C SER A 143 7.57 4.91 -11.78
N HIS A 144 7.95 3.66 -12.09
CA HIS A 144 8.88 2.88 -11.29
C HIS A 144 10.25 3.59 -11.15
N HIS A 145 10.87 3.53 -9.97
CA HIS A 145 12.11 4.25 -9.69
C HIS A 145 13.33 3.67 -10.42
N THR A 146 13.32 2.37 -10.70
CA THR A 146 14.42 1.65 -11.40
C THR A 146 14.05 1.15 -12.80
N HIS A 147 12.77 1.10 -13.16
CA HIS A 147 12.28 0.68 -14.47
C HIS A 147 11.63 1.89 -15.16
N GLU A 148 12.48 2.68 -15.82
CA GLU A 148 12.16 4.01 -16.32
C GLU A 148 10.99 4.10 -17.32
N ASN A 149 10.68 2.98 -17.97
CA ASN A 149 9.62 2.81 -18.95
C ASN A 149 8.36 2.15 -18.36
N TRP A 150 8.28 1.96 -17.05
CA TRP A 150 7.12 1.39 -16.38
C TRP A 150 6.23 2.49 -15.81
N ALA A 151 5.01 2.61 -16.32
CA ALA A 151 3.97 3.51 -15.83
C ALA A 151 3.07 2.78 -14.83
N ARG A 152 2.88 3.34 -13.63
CA ARG A 152 2.00 2.75 -12.61
C ARG A 152 0.54 2.86 -13.05
N ARG A 153 -0.20 1.76 -12.96
CA ARG A 153 -1.58 1.67 -13.46
C ARG A 153 -2.58 1.25 -12.40
N VAL A 154 -2.25 0.24 -11.61
CA VAL A 154 -3.18 -0.35 -10.64
C VAL A 154 -2.49 -0.54 -9.32
N ASN A 155 -3.20 -0.18 -8.25
CA ASN A 155 -2.82 -0.48 -6.90
C ASN A 155 -3.77 -1.50 -6.29
N ILE A 156 -3.22 -2.42 -5.51
CA ILE A 156 -3.99 -3.21 -4.55
C ILE A 156 -3.51 -2.90 -3.14
N LEU A 157 -4.45 -2.78 -2.21
CA LEU A 157 -4.20 -2.63 -0.77
C LEU A 157 -4.99 -3.70 -0.02
N LEU A 158 -4.35 -4.80 0.38
CA LEU A 158 -4.95 -5.82 1.23
C LEU A 158 -4.75 -5.46 2.70
N TYR A 159 -5.84 -5.33 3.45
CA TYR A 159 -5.81 -5.03 4.88
C TYR A 159 -5.69 -6.31 5.72
N LEU A 160 -4.76 -6.29 6.67
CA LEU A 160 -4.36 -7.43 7.49
C LEU A 160 -4.70 -7.23 8.99
N ASN A 161 -5.72 -6.40 9.26
CA ASN A 161 -6.19 -6.10 10.61
C ASN A 161 -7.24 -7.15 11.02
N ARG A 162 -6.97 -7.97 12.03
CA ARG A 162 -7.96 -8.95 12.55
C ARG A 162 -9.22 -8.27 13.08
N GLU A 163 -9.03 -7.15 13.75
CA GLU A 163 -10.09 -6.29 14.25
C GLU A 163 -9.74 -4.85 13.86
N TRP A 164 -10.73 -4.11 13.41
CA TRP A 164 -10.63 -2.66 13.25
C TRP A 164 -11.95 -2.03 13.67
N ARG A 165 -11.89 -1.03 14.55
CA ARG A 165 -13.08 -0.32 15.01
C ARG A 165 -13.15 1.05 14.37
N ASP A 166 -14.37 1.46 14.00
CA ASP A 166 -14.59 2.72 13.28
C ASP A 166 -14.11 3.94 14.09
N GLU A 167 -14.22 3.91 15.42
CA GLU A 167 -13.74 5.00 16.28
C GLU A 167 -12.21 5.18 16.27
N TRP A 168 -11.46 4.24 15.68
CA TRP A 168 -10.01 4.34 15.51
C TRP A 168 -9.59 5.18 14.29
N GLY A 169 -10.55 5.53 13.42
CA GLY A 169 -10.30 6.25 12.17
C GLY A 169 -9.50 5.40 11.17
N GLY A 170 -8.70 6.06 10.34
CA GLY A 170 -7.80 5.36 9.40
C GLY A 170 -8.47 4.80 8.15
N GLU A 171 -9.73 5.15 7.91
CA GLU A 171 -10.40 4.95 6.63
C GLU A 171 -9.57 5.63 5.53
N LEU A 172 -9.37 4.95 4.42
CA LEU A 172 -8.76 5.57 3.25
C LEU A 172 -9.81 6.44 2.56
N GLU A 173 -9.67 7.75 2.66
CA GLU A 173 -10.49 8.73 1.96
C GLU A 173 -10.14 8.74 0.46
N LEU A 174 -11.14 8.72 -0.41
CA LEU A 174 -11.03 8.92 -1.85
C LEU A 174 -11.65 10.27 -2.21
N TRP A 175 -10.85 11.16 -2.80
CA TRP A 175 -11.22 12.55 -3.07
C TRP A 175 -11.45 12.79 -4.55
N ASP A 176 -12.34 13.74 -4.85
CA ASP A 176 -12.50 14.22 -6.23
C ASP A 176 -11.22 14.88 -6.77
N ARG A 177 -11.16 15.00 -8.10
CA ARG A 177 -10.05 15.60 -8.84
C ARG A 177 -9.68 17.01 -8.37
N ASP A 178 -10.68 17.79 -7.97
CA ASP A 178 -10.53 19.19 -7.61
C ASP A 178 -10.19 19.38 -6.11
N MET A 179 -10.06 18.28 -5.36
CA MET A 179 -9.86 18.26 -3.90
C MET A 179 -10.92 19.05 -3.13
N THR A 180 -12.17 19.04 -3.63
CA THR A 180 -13.28 19.78 -3.02
C THR A 180 -14.05 18.96 -2.01
N ALA A 181 -14.22 17.65 -2.25
CA ALA A 181 -14.89 16.74 -1.33
C ALA A 181 -14.28 15.34 -1.34
N CYS A 182 -14.33 14.70 -0.17
CA CYS A 182 -14.19 13.26 -0.03
C CYS A 182 -15.48 12.61 -0.54
N GLN A 183 -15.38 11.80 -1.59
CA GLN A 183 -16.52 11.18 -2.26
C GLN A 183 -16.78 9.76 -1.74
N ASP A 184 -15.73 9.08 -1.29
CA ASP A 184 -15.85 7.73 -0.72
C ASP A 184 -14.77 7.47 0.34
N LYS A 185 -14.97 6.41 1.13
CA LYS A 185 -14.06 5.97 2.19
C LYS A 185 -13.99 4.45 2.28
N VAL A 186 -12.79 3.93 2.50
CA VAL A 186 -12.58 2.49 2.68
C VAL A 186 -12.00 2.18 4.06
N THR A 187 -12.80 1.54 4.90
CA THR A 187 -12.36 1.01 6.21
C THR A 187 -11.28 -0.05 6.02
N PRO A 188 -10.20 -0.04 6.82
CA PRO A 188 -9.11 -1.03 6.72
C PRO A 188 -9.47 -2.36 7.40
N ALA A 189 -10.65 -2.92 7.07
CA ALA A 189 -11.16 -4.17 7.64
C ALA A 189 -10.32 -5.39 7.23
N GLY A 190 -10.22 -6.40 8.09
CA GLY A 190 -9.47 -7.62 7.78
C GLY A 190 -9.95 -8.36 6.54
N ASN A 191 -9.00 -8.82 5.73
CA ASN A 191 -9.25 -9.56 4.48
C ASN A 191 -10.03 -8.76 3.43
N ARG A 192 -10.09 -7.43 3.60
CA ARG A 192 -10.58 -6.48 2.61
C ARG A 192 -9.42 -6.02 1.73
N MET A 193 -9.64 -5.99 0.43
CA MET A 193 -8.74 -5.39 -0.54
C MET A 193 -9.42 -4.20 -1.21
N LEU A 194 -8.72 -3.07 -1.29
CA LEU A 194 -9.05 -2.02 -2.23
C LEU A 194 -8.22 -2.19 -3.49
N VAL A 195 -8.87 -2.18 -4.65
CA VAL A 195 -8.21 -2.13 -5.96
C VAL A 195 -8.61 -0.82 -6.63
N PHE A 196 -7.66 -0.07 -7.20
CA PHE A 196 -7.96 1.18 -7.89
C PHE A 196 -6.94 1.52 -8.97
N SER A 197 -7.42 2.26 -9.99
CA SER A 197 -6.58 2.77 -11.06
C SER A 197 -5.85 4.03 -10.59
N THR A 198 -4.55 4.07 -10.84
CA THR A 198 -3.72 5.23 -10.51
C THR A 198 -3.69 6.23 -11.65
N SER A 199 -3.82 7.50 -11.33
CA SER A 199 -3.69 8.62 -12.26
C SER A 199 -3.16 9.84 -11.51
N ASP A 200 -2.99 10.95 -12.22
CA ASP A 200 -2.46 12.19 -11.63
C ASP A 200 -3.40 12.85 -10.61
N ASP A 201 -4.66 12.42 -10.61
CA ASP A 201 -5.76 12.94 -9.80
C ASP A 201 -6.55 11.84 -9.07
N SER A 202 -6.00 10.63 -8.97
CA SER A 202 -6.52 9.59 -8.09
C SER A 202 -6.17 9.90 -6.62
N PHE A 203 -6.73 10.97 -6.08
CA PHE A 203 -6.39 11.50 -4.75
C PHE A 203 -6.95 10.63 -3.63
N HIS A 204 -6.06 10.12 -2.78
CA HIS A 204 -6.43 9.27 -1.65
C HIS A 204 -5.49 9.42 -0.45
N GLY A 205 -5.96 9.07 0.74
CA GLY A 205 -5.13 9.08 1.95
C GLY A 205 -5.94 8.81 3.23
N HIS A 206 -5.27 8.66 4.36
CA HIS A 206 -5.89 8.68 5.68
C HIS A 206 -5.24 9.81 6.51
N PRO A 207 -5.63 11.06 6.25
CA PRO A 207 -4.91 12.25 6.73
C PRO A 207 -5.06 12.52 8.23
N ASP A 208 -6.07 11.94 8.87
CA ASP A 208 -6.27 12.08 10.30
C ASP A 208 -5.48 11.02 11.08
N GLY A 209 -4.83 11.46 12.16
CA GLY A 209 -4.02 10.61 13.01
C GLY A 209 -4.86 9.53 13.69
N LEU A 210 -4.38 8.28 13.64
CA LEU A 210 -5.11 7.13 14.19
C LEU A 210 -5.34 7.24 15.71
N THR A 211 -6.51 6.80 16.16
CA THR A 211 -6.90 6.78 17.59
C THR A 211 -6.92 5.37 18.20
N CYS A 212 -6.48 4.35 17.45
CA CYS A 212 -6.35 2.95 17.91
C CYS A 212 -5.48 2.80 19.18
N PRO A 213 -5.56 1.69 19.94
CA PRO A 213 -4.61 1.33 21.01
C PRO A 213 -3.13 1.44 20.63
N GLU A 214 -2.22 1.59 21.61
CA GLU A 214 -0.77 1.74 21.33
C GLU A 214 -0.13 0.46 20.77
N ASP A 215 -0.73 -0.68 21.07
CA ASP A 215 -0.35 -2.02 20.62
C ASP A 215 -1.10 -2.47 19.37
N VAL A 216 -1.90 -1.58 18.76
CA VAL A 216 -2.63 -1.81 17.52
C VAL A 216 -2.11 -0.87 16.44
N ALA A 217 -2.05 -1.36 15.20
CA ALA A 217 -1.64 -0.59 14.04
C ALA A 217 -2.56 -0.89 12.85
N ARG A 218 -2.73 0.10 11.97
CA ARG A 218 -3.35 -0.09 10.65
C ARG A 218 -2.36 -0.79 9.75
N ARG A 219 -2.62 -2.06 9.43
CA ARG A 219 -1.74 -2.95 8.66
C ARG A 219 -2.27 -3.22 7.27
N SER A 220 -1.40 -3.17 6.27
CA SER A 220 -1.72 -3.55 4.90
C SER A 220 -0.54 -4.18 4.17
N MET A 221 -0.84 -4.92 3.11
CA MET A 221 0.08 -5.31 2.07
C MET A 221 -0.31 -4.56 0.79
N ALA A 222 0.62 -3.80 0.22
CA ALA A 222 0.43 -3.00 -0.97
C ALA A 222 1.28 -3.55 -2.13
N LEU A 223 0.65 -3.81 -3.27
CA LEU A 223 1.35 -4.18 -4.50
C LEU A 223 0.85 -3.31 -5.65
N TYR A 224 1.77 -3.00 -6.56
CA TYR A 224 1.51 -2.12 -7.69
C TYR A 224 1.78 -2.85 -9.00
N TYR A 225 0.99 -2.48 -10.01
CA TYR A 225 1.05 -3.06 -11.34
C TYR A 225 1.27 -1.94 -12.34
N PHE A 226 2.16 -2.20 -13.27
CA PHE A 226 2.65 -1.23 -14.23
C PHE A 226 2.33 -1.65 -15.66
N THR A 227 2.36 -0.72 -16.60
CA THR A 227 2.47 -1.03 -18.03
C THR A 227 3.82 -0.56 -18.56
N VAL A 228 4.36 -1.26 -19.56
CA VAL A 228 5.59 -0.84 -20.24
C VAL A 228 5.22 0.10 -21.38
N GLU A 229 5.74 1.33 -21.36
CA GLU A 229 5.43 2.38 -22.34
C GLU A 229 6.71 3.00 -22.91
N ASP A 230 6.66 3.43 -24.18
CA ASP A 230 7.80 4.12 -24.83
C ASP A 230 8.17 5.43 -24.13
N HIS A 231 7.15 6.15 -23.62
CA HIS A 231 7.30 7.45 -22.99
C HIS A 231 6.40 7.56 -21.75
N VAL A 232 6.99 7.33 -20.58
CA VAL A 232 6.30 7.52 -19.30
C VAL A 232 6.50 8.95 -18.81
N VAL A 233 5.40 9.68 -18.58
CA VAL A 233 5.46 10.98 -17.90
C VAL A 233 5.73 10.75 -16.42
N ARG A 234 6.92 11.12 -15.96
CA ARG A 234 7.34 10.91 -14.57
C ARG A 234 6.85 12.02 -13.66
N ARG A 235 6.24 11.63 -12.55
CA ARG A 235 5.76 12.51 -11.48
C ARG A 235 6.05 11.88 -10.13
N SER A 236 6.47 12.71 -9.19
CA SER A 236 6.58 12.37 -7.77
C SER A 236 5.20 12.39 -7.12
N THR A 237 5.10 11.82 -5.92
CA THR A 237 3.88 11.82 -5.12
C THR A 237 3.37 13.25 -4.92
N ASN A 238 2.11 13.48 -5.30
CA ASN A 238 1.49 14.80 -5.28
C ASN A 238 0.57 14.95 -4.06
N TYR A 239 1.16 15.33 -2.93
CA TYR A 239 0.40 15.61 -1.71
C TYR A 239 -0.52 16.85 -1.87
N ARG A 240 -1.75 16.71 -1.39
CA ARG A 240 -2.80 17.73 -1.38
C ARG A 240 -3.34 17.92 0.03
N ALA A 241 -3.55 19.18 0.38
CA ALA A 241 -4.25 19.53 1.61
C ALA A 241 -5.76 19.48 1.35
N ARG A 242 -6.52 19.04 2.35
CA ARG A 242 -7.99 19.11 2.35
C ARG A 242 -8.45 20.55 2.60
N PRO A 243 -9.68 20.92 2.17
CA PRO A 243 -10.24 22.26 2.44
C PRO A 243 -10.20 22.65 3.93
N GLN A 244 -10.42 21.68 4.82
CA GLN A 244 -10.43 21.88 6.28
C GLN A 244 -9.04 21.95 6.94
N ASP A 245 -7.95 21.63 6.23
CA ASP A 245 -6.61 21.59 6.84
C ASP A 245 -6.05 22.99 7.18
N GLY A 246 -6.72 24.05 6.72
CA GLY A 246 -6.43 25.44 7.11
C GLY A 246 -4.97 25.82 6.86
N TRP A 247 -4.25 26.23 7.90
CA TRP A 247 -2.85 26.66 7.79
C TRP A 247 -1.89 25.50 7.50
N ARG A 248 -2.25 24.24 7.82
CA ARG A 248 -1.40 23.07 7.56
C ARG A 248 -1.12 22.88 6.07
N ARG A 249 -1.96 23.42 5.19
CA ARG A 249 -1.77 23.40 3.72
C ARG A 249 -0.40 23.93 3.28
N TRP A 250 0.16 24.90 4.00
CA TRP A 250 1.47 25.46 3.69
C TRP A 250 2.59 24.48 4.03
N ALA A 251 2.49 23.79 5.17
CA ALA A 251 3.44 22.77 5.57
C ALA A 251 3.38 21.56 4.61
N ILE A 252 2.17 21.13 4.24
CA ILE A 252 1.93 20.07 3.25
C ILE A 252 2.58 20.42 1.90
N GLY A 253 2.35 21.66 1.42
CA GLY A 253 2.90 22.14 0.15
C GLY A 253 4.44 22.26 0.17
N ALA A 254 5.03 22.74 1.26
CA ALA A 254 6.47 22.83 1.42
C ALA A 254 7.14 21.45 1.46
N ASP A 255 6.56 20.51 2.22
CA ASP A 255 7.04 19.14 2.33
C ASP A 255 6.96 18.41 0.97
N ARG A 256 5.88 18.60 0.20
CA ARG A 256 5.76 18.08 -1.19
C ARG A 256 6.92 18.52 -2.07
N VAL A 257 7.29 19.81 -2.04
CA VAL A 257 8.41 20.34 -2.84
C VAL A 257 9.74 19.73 -2.39
N ALA A 258 9.93 19.53 -1.08
CA ALA A 258 11.12 18.90 -0.54
C ALA A 258 11.26 17.44 -0.98
N VAL A 259 10.18 16.65 -0.91
CA VAL A 259 10.13 15.25 -1.39
C VAL A 259 10.45 15.18 -2.89
N ASP A 260 9.84 16.05 -3.70
CA ASP A 260 10.09 16.09 -5.14
C ASP A 260 11.56 16.45 -5.49
N LEU A 261 12.18 17.36 -4.73
CA LEU A 261 13.61 17.65 -4.86
C LEU A 261 14.48 16.46 -4.46
N TYR A 262 14.11 15.77 -3.37
CA TYR A 262 14.81 14.56 -2.93
C TYR A 262 14.75 13.47 -3.99
N ASP A 263 13.58 13.17 -4.54
CA ASP A 263 13.40 12.15 -5.60
C ASP A 263 14.22 12.47 -6.86
N ARG A 264 14.31 13.75 -7.24
CA ARG A 264 15.18 14.18 -8.34
C ARG A 264 16.66 13.97 -8.01
N ALA A 265 17.09 14.33 -6.81
CA ALA A 265 18.48 14.16 -6.38
C ALA A 265 18.87 12.68 -6.27
N LYS A 266 18.02 11.85 -5.66
CA LYS A 266 18.18 10.40 -5.54
C LYS A 266 18.44 9.77 -6.90
N ARG A 267 17.63 10.11 -7.91
CA ARG A 267 17.78 9.59 -9.28
C ARG A 267 19.02 10.14 -9.98
N ARG A 268 19.35 11.42 -9.81
CA ARG A 268 20.49 12.04 -10.49
C ARG A 268 21.85 11.58 -9.95
N PHE A 269 21.91 11.22 -8.66
CA PHE A 269 23.15 10.99 -7.93
C PHE A 269 23.25 9.62 -7.25
N GLY A 270 22.22 8.77 -7.34
CA GLY A 270 22.23 7.41 -6.77
C GLY A 270 22.28 7.38 -5.24
N VAL A 271 21.65 8.34 -4.56
CA VAL A 271 21.63 8.38 -3.09
C VAL A 271 20.79 7.23 -2.56
N SER A 272 21.33 6.36 -1.70
CA SER A 272 20.54 5.28 -1.08
C SER A 272 19.63 5.84 0.02
N ASP A 273 18.43 5.25 0.18
CA ASP A 273 17.48 5.65 1.23
C ASP A 273 18.08 5.51 2.63
N GLU A 274 18.99 4.56 2.84
CA GLU A 274 19.76 4.40 4.06
C GLU A 274 20.54 5.67 4.45
N LYS A 275 21.15 6.37 3.48
CA LYS A 275 21.92 7.60 3.73
C LYS A 275 21.00 8.77 4.06
N ALA A 276 19.85 8.85 3.40
CA ALA A 276 18.86 9.89 3.63
C ALA A 276 18.15 9.71 4.97
N GLN A 277 17.74 8.49 5.29
CA GLN A 277 17.16 8.14 6.59
C GLN A 277 18.15 8.32 7.73
N ALA A 278 19.43 7.96 7.56
CA ALA A 278 20.46 8.21 8.58
C ALA A 278 20.65 9.72 8.86
N LEU A 279 20.49 10.57 7.84
CA LEU A 279 20.56 12.02 7.97
C LEU A 279 19.31 12.59 8.67
N LEU A 280 18.12 12.13 8.29
CA LEU A 280 16.84 12.56 8.87
C LEU A 280 16.66 12.05 10.30
N ALA A 281 17.07 10.81 10.60
CA ALA A 281 17.07 10.25 11.96
C ALA A 281 18.01 11.01 12.91
N ARG A 282 19.12 11.57 12.38
CA ARG A 282 20.00 12.47 13.15
C ARG A 282 19.33 13.80 13.48
N LEU A 283 18.49 14.32 12.59
CA LEU A 283 17.76 15.58 12.76
C LEU A 283 16.52 15.43 13.66
N HIS A 284 15.89 14.25 13.67
CA HIS A 284 14.70 13.94 14.47
C HIS A 284 14.98 13.26 15.82
N ARG A 285 16.25 13.15 16.27
CA ARG A 285 16.58 12.72 17.64
C ARG A 285 15.98 13.67 18.68
N ARG A 286 14.74 13.41 19.11
CA ARG A 286 14.18 13.90 20.37
C ARG A 286 14.71 13.07 21.54
N PRO A 287 14.76 13.64 22.77
CA PRO A 287 15.54 13.08 23.87
C PRO A 287 15.06 11.69 24.27
N ARG A 288 16.00 10.80 24.58
CA ARG A 288 15.73 9.51 25.23
C ARG A 288 14.82 9.77 26.43
N TRP A 289 13.63 9.18 26.44
CA TRP A 289 12.81 9.10 27.63
C TRP A 289 13.66 8.43 28.72
N SER A 290 14.04 9.19 29.74
CA SER A 290 14.72 8.66 30.90
C SER A 290 13.79 7.67 31.59
N ARG A 291 14.19 6.40 31.67
CA ARG A 291 13.67 5.47 32.68
C ARG A 291 13.86 6.13 34.05
N ARG A 292 12.78 6.64 34.63
CA ARG A 292 12.65 6.78 36.08
C ARG A 292 11.74 5.66 36.55
N SER A 293 12.32 4.50 36.81
CA SER A 293 11.74 3.53 37.74
C SER A 293 12.06 4.01 39.16
N ARG A 294 11.03 4.06 40.01
CA ARG A 294 11.18 4.04 41.46
C ARG A 294 11.70 2.67 41.88
#